data_AF-A0A413V7U2-F1
#
_entry.id   AF-A0A413V7U2-F1
#
_cell.length_a   1.000
_cell.length_b   1.000
_cell.length_c   1.000
_cell.angle_alpha   90.00
_cell.angle_beta   90.00
_cell.angle_gamma   90.00
#
_symmetry.space_group_name_H-M   'P 1'
#
loop_
_entity.id
_entity.type
_entity.pdbx_description
1 polymer ?
#
loop_
_entity_poly.entity_id
_entity_poly.type
_entity_poly.pdbx_seq_one_letter_code
_entity_poly.pdbx_strand_id
1 'polypeptide(L)'
;MNSKLEKILMQEASNTNRIYLHYRPQHEHWVAYEQSALNLLSLAPLLLPDEEIFSDAEIRLRYATINFEQMDRYNLPAYCTLLGDDIMVLGTELPLEEN
;
A
#
# COMPACT_ATOMS: atom_id res chain seq x y z
N MET A 1 21.63 3.26 6.50
CA MET A 1 20.71 3.23 5.34
C MET A 1 19.41 2.61 5.80
N ASN A 2 18.31 3.36 5.72
CA ASN A 2 16.99 2.90 6.15
C ASN A 2 16.43 2.00 5.03
N SER A 3 16.65 0.68 5.19
CA SER A 3 16.32 -0.33 4.20
C SER A 3 14.83 -0.35 3.82
N LYS A 4 13.96 0.14 4.70
CA LYS A 4 12.52 0.29 4.42
C LYS A 4 12.26 1.45 3.45
N LEU A 5 12.81 2.63 3.73
CA LEU A 5 12.61 3.81 2.88
C LEU A 5 13.14 3.56 1.46
N GLU A 6 14.32 2.96 1.32
CA GLU A 6 14.89 2.63 0.01
C GLU A 6 13.98 1.69 -0.79
N LYS A 7 13.44 0.64 -0.15
CA LYS A 7 12.49 -0.27 -0.80
C LYS A 7 11.22 0.45 -1.26
N ILE A 8 10.65 1.31 -0.41
CA ILE A 8 9.46 2.11 -0.76
C ILE A 8 9.76 2.98 -1.99
N LEU A 9 10.86 3.74 -1.96
CA LEU A 9 11.23 4.63 -3.06
C LEU A 9 11.47 3.86 -4.36
N MET A 10 12.11 2.68 -4.30
CA MET A 10 12.33 1.84 -5.49
C MET A 10 11.02 1.30 -6.07
N GLN A 11 10.06 0.92 -5.22
CA GLN A 11 8.75 0.44 -5.67
C GLN A 11 7.92 1.58 -6.29
N GLU A 12 7.92 2.75 -5.67
CA GLU A 12 7.08 3.88 -6.09
C GLU A 12 7.65 4.67 -7.27
N ALA A 13 8.96 4.61 -7.53
CA ALA A 13 9.61 5.37 -8.62
C ALA A 13 9.05 5.10 -10.03
N SER A 14 8.42 3.95 -10.26
CA SER A 14 7.79 3.59 -11.54
C SER A 14 6.44 2.90 -11.35
N ASN A 15 5.83 3.05 -10.18
CA ASN A 15 4.51 2.50 -9.93
C ASN A 15 3.46 3.31 -10.67
N THR A 16 2.61 2.64 -11.45
CA THR A 16 1.49 3.27 -12.16
C THR A 16 0.17 2.64 -11.76
N ASN A 17 0.12 1.32 -11.59
CA ASN A 17 -1.11 0.58 -11.42
C ASN A 17 -0.98 -0.58 -10.42
N ARG A 18 -0.04 -0.50 -9.48
CA ARG A 18 0.06 -1.47 -8.38
C ARG A 18 -0.15 -0.77 -7.05
N ILE A 19 -0.52 -1.56 -6.05
CA ILE A 19 -0.62 -1.10 -4.67
C ILE A 19 0.30 -2.00 -3.85
N TYR A 20 1.47 -1.45 -3.48
CA TYR A 20 2.37 -2.07 -2.53
C TYR A 20 1.92 -1.72 -1.12
N LEU A 21 1.74 -2.75 -0.31
CA LEU A 21 1.28 -2.70 1.07
C LEU A 21 2.40 -3.21 1.97
N HIS A 22 2.86 -2.36 2.87
CA HIS A 22 3.87 -2.69 3.87
C HIS A 22 3.20 -2.97 5.21
N TYR A 23 3.45 -4.14 5.78
CA TYR A 23 2.87 -4.49 7.06
C TYR A 23 3.50 -3.65 8.18
N ARG A 24 2.67 -3.11 9.07
CA ARG A 24 3.11 -2.42 10.28
C ARG A 24 2.63 -3.21 11.50
N PRO A 25 3.47 -4.11 12.06
CA PRO A 25 3.06 -5.02 13.13
C PRO A 25 2.53 -4.30 14.38
N GLN A 26 3.05 -3.10 14.70
CA GLN A 26 2.65 -2.38 15.91
C GLN A 26 1.18 -1.95 15.92
N HIS A 27 0.55 -1.88 14.75
CA HIS A 27 -0.82 -1.42 14.57
C HIS A 27 -1.70 -2.43 13.82
N GLU A 28 -1.15 -3.61 13.52
CA GLU A 28 -1.83 -4.68 12.78
C GLU A 28 -2.51 -4.20 11.48
N HIS A 29 -1.87 -3.24 10.80
CA HIS A 29 -2.38 -2.68 9.55
C HIS A 29 -1.36 -2.77 8.43
N TRP A 30 -1.85 -2.56 7.21
CA TRP A 30 -1.04 -2.41 6.02
C TRP A 30 -0.96 -0.93 5.63
N VAL A 31 0.19 -0.52 5.10
CA VAL A 31 0.47 0.86 4.71
C VAL A 31 0.87 0.90 3.25
N ALA A 32 0.17 1.70 2.46
CA ALA A 32 0.56 2.04 1.10
C ALA A 32 1.16 3.45 1.08
N TYR A 33 2.22 3.67 0.30
CA TYR A 33 2.89 4.97 0.18
C TYR A 33 2.72 5.57 -1.23
N GLU A 34 2.75 6.89 -1.33
CA GLU A 34 2.72 7.66 -2.59
C GLU A 34 1.72 7.14 -3.63
N GLN A 35 2.17 6.62 -4.78
CA GLN A 35 1.27 6.21 -5.85
C GLN A 35 0.43 4.99 -5.42
N SER A 36 1.01 4.06 -4.67
CA SER A 36 0.24 2.98 -4.03
C SER A 36 -0.86 3.51 -3.12
N ALA A 37 -0.62 4.60 -2.39
CA ALA A 37 -1.65 5.21 -1.54
C ALA A 37 -2.78 5.82 -2.36
N LEU A 38 -2.46 6.52 -3.46
CA LEU A 38 -3.47 7.08 -4.37
C LEU A 38 -4.32 5.98 -5.02
N ASN A 39 -3.67 4.90 -5.47
CA ASN A 39 -4.33 3.76 -6.07
C ASN A 39 -5.23 3.05 -5.04
N LEU A 40 -4.76 2.89 -3.80
CA LEU A 40 -5.56 2.33 -2.71
C LEU A 40 -6.79 3.19 -2.39
N LEU A 41 -6.63 4.51 -2.31
CA LEU A 41 -7.74 5.44 -2.08
C LEU A 41 -8.76 5.43 -3.23
N SER A 42 -8.32 5.13 -4.46
CA SER A 42 -9.23 4.98 -5.60
C SER A 42 -10.12 3.73 -5.46
N LEU A 43 -9.61 2.66 -4.86
CA LEU A 43 -10.38 1.44 -4.57
C LEU A 43 -11.21 1.56 -3.28
N ALA A 44 -10.65 2.25 -2.28
CA ALA A 44 -11.17 2.35 -0.93
C ALA A 44 -11.25 3.83 -0.50
N PRO A 45 -12.20 4.62 -1.04
CA PRO A 45 -12.24 6.07 -0.87
C PRO A 45 -12.60 6.56 0.53
N LEU A 46 -13.00 5.67 1.43
CA LEU A 46 -13.27 6.01 2.84
C LEU A 46 -12.02 5.94 3.72
N LEU A 47 -10.89 5.48 3.18
CA LEU A 47 -9.62 5.53 3.89
C LEU A 47 -9.12 6.98 3.95
N LEU A 48 -8.40 7.30 5.01
CA LEU A 48 -7.86 8.64 5.24
C LEU A 48 -6.37 8.66 4.90
N PRO A 49 -5.93 9.56 3.99
CA PRO A 49 -4.51 9.76 3.74
C PRO A 49 -3.87 10.53 4.90
N ASP A 50 -2.57 10.34 5.08
CA ASP A 50 -1.73 11.07 6.04
C ASP A 50 -0.28 11.11 5.53
N GLU A 51 0.65 11.69 6.30
CA GLU A 51 2.07 11.82 5.95
C GLU A 51 2.99 11.16 7.00
N GLU A 52 3.98 10.39 6.55
CA GLU A 52 5.03 9.81 7.40
C GLU A 52 6.36 10.52 7.12
N ILE A 53 7.03 10.97 8.19
CA ILE A 53 8.34 11.62 8.12
C ILE A 53 9.41 10.57 8.44
N PHE A 54 10.28 10.31 7.45
CA PHE A 54 11.47 9.48 7.62
C PHE A 54 12.64 10.37 8.03
N SER A 55 12.73 10.66 9.34
CA SER A 55 13.65 11.65 9.92
C SER A 55 15.11 11.45 9.53
N ASP A 56 15.56 10.20 9.34
CA ASP A 56 16.94 9.88 8.96
C ASP A 56 17.35 10.46 7.60
N ALA A 57 16.38 10.71 6.71
CA ALA A 57 16.60 11.19 5.35
C ALA A 57 15.89 12.52 5.06
N GLU A 58 15.22 13.11 6.06
CA GLU A 58 14.38 14.31 5.91
C GLU A 58 13.32 14.21 4.79
N ILE A 59 12.92 12.98 4.46
CA ILE A 59 11.92 12.70 3.43
C ILE A 59 10.55 12.58 4.09
N ARG A 60 9.54 13.16 3.43
CA ARG A 60 8.15 12.99 3.78
C ARG A 60 7.42 12.24 2.68
N LEU A 61 6.70 11.19 3.04
CA LEU A 61 5.88 10.42 2.11
C LEU A 61 4.41 10.46 2.53
N ARG A 62 3.52 10.63 1.56
CA ARG A 62 2.09 10.41 1.75
C ARG A 62 1.82 8.92 1.90
N TYR A 63 0.90 8.56 2.78
CA TYR A 63 0.48 7.19 2.95
C TYR A 63 -1.02 7.06 3.18
N ALA A 64 -1.54 5.86 2.96
CA ALA A 64 -2.87 5.43 3.38
C ALA A 64 -2.74 4.11 4.15
N THR A 65 -3.56 3.94 5.18
CA THR A 65 -3.60 2.70 5.97
C THR A 65 -4.86 1.91 5.67
N ILE A 66 -4.74 0.60 5.74
CA ILE A 66 -5.88 -0.32 5.66
C ILE A 66 -5.67 -1.49 6.62
N ASN A 67 -6.64 -1.74 7.48
CA ASN A 67 -6.63 -2.85 8.43
C ASN A 67 -7.33 -4.08 7.84
N PHE A 68 -7.27 -5.22 8.55
CA PHE A 68 -7.87 -6.48 8.09
C PHE A 68 -9.39 -6.38 7.87
N GLU A 69 -10.13 -5.70 8.76
CA GLU A 69 -11.59 -5.53 8.61
C GLU A 69 -11.94 -4.73 7.34
N GLN A 70 -11.16 -3.69 7.04
CA GLN A 70 -11.33 -2.89 5.83
C GLN A 70 -10.94 -3.69 4.59
N MET A 71 -9.87 -4.50 4.63
CA MET A 71 -9.51 -5.38 3.52
C MET A 71 -10.65 -6.33 3.16
N ASP A 72 -11.26 -6.97 4.16
CA ASP A 72 -12.41 -7.86 3.97
C ASP A 72 -13.61 -7.09 3.40
N ARG A 73 -13.89 -5.90 3.94
CA ARG A 73 -14.98 -5.02 3.46
C ARG A 73 -14.85 -4.66 1.97
N TYR A 74 -13.62 -4.48 1.49
CA TYR A 74 -13.32 -4.16 0.10
C TYR A 74 -13.02 -5.41 -0.76
N ASN A 75 -13.18 -6.63 -0.21
CA ASN A 75 -12.87 -7.90 -0.88
C ASN A 75 -11.44 -7.96 -1.48
N LEU A 76 -10.49 -7.26 -0.87
CA LEU A 76 -9.11 -7.17 -1.38
C LEU A 76 -8.27 -8.46 -1.24
N PRO A 77 -8.46 -9.32 -0.20
CA PRO A 77 -7.60 -10.48 0.01
C PRO A 77 -7.47 -11.41 -1.20
N ALA A 78 -8.52 -11.51 -2.04
CA ALA A 78 -8.50 -12.36 -3.24
C ALA A 78 -7.54 -11.86 -4.34
N TYR A 79 -7.17 -10.59 -4.31
CA TYR A 79 -6.32 -9.93 -5.30
C TYR A 79 -4.90 -9.64 -4.77
N CYS A 80 -4.63 -10.10 -3.55
CA CYS A 80 -3.39 -9.87 -2.86
C CYS A 80 -2.38 -11.00 -3.14
N THR A 81 -1.16 -10.60 -3.52
CA THR A 81 0.00 -11.51 -3.62
C THR A 81 1.05 -11.09 -2.61
N LEU A 82 1.49 -12.03 -1.76
CA LEU A 82 2.52 -11.77 -0.77
C LEU A 82 3.91 -11.76 -1.43
N LEU A 83 4.69 -10.69 -1.22
CA LEU A 83 6.06 -10.48 -1.73
C LEU A 83 7.07 -10.52 -0.57
N GLY A 84 7.07 -11.60 0.21
CA GLY A 84 7.89 -11.76 1.42
C GLY A 84 7.09 -11.62 2.70
N ASP A 85 7.74 -11.50 3.86
CA ASP A 85 7.03 -11.58 5.15
C ASP A 85 6.25 -10.30 5.50
N ASP A 86 6.65 -9.15 4.95
CA ASP A 86 6.17 -7.83 5.35
C ASP A 86 5.64 -6.97 4.19
N ILE A 87 5.59 -7.52 2.97
CA ILE A 87 5.13 -6.80 1.78
C ILE A 87 4.09 -7.62 1.05
N MET A 88 3.00 -6.97 0.68
CA MET A 88 1.95 -7.51 -0.15
C MET A 88 1.74 -6.58 -1.36
N VAL A 89 1.43 -7.15 -2.51
CA VAL A 89 1.03 -6.40 -3.69
C VAL A 89 -0.41 -6.71 -4.04
N LEU A 90 -1.19 -5.66 -4.26
CA LEU A 90 -2.53 -5.73 -4.78
C LEU A 90 -2.48 -5.29 -6.25
N GLY A 91 -2.83 -6.21 -7.15
CA GLY A 91 -3.01 -5.89 -8.56
C GLY A 91 -4.34 -5.17 -8.76
N THR A 92 -4.33 -4.02 -9.44
CA THR A 92 -5.58 -3.30 -9.77
C THR A 92 -6.21 -3.80 -11.08
N GLU A 93 -5.57 -4.75 -11.76
CA GLU A 93 -6.19 -5.55 -12.82
C GLU A 93 -7.19 -6.51 -12.17
N LEU A 94 -8.37 -5.97 -11.83
CA LEU A 94 -9.54 -6.80 -11.60
C LEU A 94 -9.74 -7.67 -12.86
N PRO A 95 -10.03 -8.99 -12.74
CA PRO A 95 -10.46 -9.74 -13.89
C PRO A 95 -11.68 -9.01 -14.44
N LEU A 96 -11.59 -8.54 -15.69
CA LEU A 96 -12.75 -8.09 -16.42
C LEU A 96 -13.76 -9.24 -16.33
N GLU A 97 -14.91 -9.03 -15.70
CA GLU A 97 -16.03 -9.93 -15.87
C GLU A 97 -16.29 -10.00 -17.38
N GLU A 98 -15.94 -11.12 -18.01
CA GLU A 98 -16.43 -11.44 -19.34
C GLU A 98 -17.95 -11.59 -19.19
N ASN A 99 -18.67 -10.62 -19.75
CA ASN A 99 -20.14 -10.58 -19.90
C ASN A 99 -20.75 -11.94 -20.27
#